data_AF-A0A962CMX6-F1
#
_entry.id   AF-A0A962CMX6-F1
#
_cell.length_a   1.000
_cell.length_b   1.000
_cell.length_c   1.000
_cell.angle_alpha   90.00
_cell.angle_beta   90.00
_cell.angle_gamma   90.00
#
_symmetry.space_group_name_H-M   'P 1'
#
loop_
_entity.id
_entity.type
_entity.pdbx_description
1 polymer ?
#
loop_
_entity_poly.entity_id
_entity_poly.type
_entity_poly.pdbx_seq_one_letter_code
_entity_poly.pdbx_strand_id
1 'polypeptide(L)' 'LLGRLWDGRYRGQEQHWVAMRFTGEDSDIRLDADQRPEFKAWQWVALSDTLKLIVPFKQDTYQRVIAMFSELSLRA' A
#
# COMPACT_ATOMS: atom_id res chain seq x y z
N LEU A 1 -22.70 6.64 -1.38
CA LEU A 1 -21.99 7.26 -2.53
C LEU A 1 -21.19 6.19 -3.27
N LEU A 2 -21.86 5.25 -3.95
CA LEU A 2 -21.21 4.41 -4.97
C LEU A 2 -21.38 5.13 -6.30
N GLY A 3 -20.64 6.24 -6.44
CA GLY A 3 -20.56 6.96 -7.70
C GLY A 3 -19.91 6.04 -8.73
N ARG A 4 -20.54 5.91 -9.90
CA ARG A 4 -20.02 5.18 -11.05
C ARG A 4 -18.59 5.65 -11.36
N LEU A 5 -17.61 4.90 -10.88
CA LEU A 5 -16.24 5.02 -11.33
C LEU A 5 -16.26 4.65 -12.82
N TRP A 6 -15.81 5.58 -13.67
CA TRP A 6 -15.66 5.36 -15.12
C TRP A 6 -16.95 4.89 -15.81
N ASP A 7 -18.05 5.61 -15.60
CA ASP A 7 -19.35 5.34 -16.23
C ASP A 7 -19.95 3.95 -15.91
N GLY A 8 -19.49 3.33 -14.81
CA GLY A 8 -19.92 1.99 -14.40
C GLY A 8 -19.20 0.86 -15.13
N ARG A 9 -18.17 1.18 -15.92
CA ARG A 9 -17.33 0.19 -16.62
C ARG A 9 -16.52 -0.68 -15.66
N TYR A 10 -16.16 -0.15 -14.49
CA TYR A 10 -15.36 -0.85 -13.49
C TYR A 10 -16.04 -0.80 -12.11
N ARG A 11 -16.03 -1.94 -11.42
CA ARG A 11 -16.65 -2.10 -10.09
C ARG A 11 -15.64 -2.08 -8.95
N GLY A 12 -14.35 -2.05 -9.25
CA GLY A 12 -13.28 -2.10 -8.26
C GLY A 12 -11.97 -2.57 -8.87
N GLN A 13 -11.08 -3.05 -8.01
CA GLN A 13 -9.76 -3.57 -8.37
C GLN A 13 -9.61 -4.99 -7.79
N GLU A 14 -9.15 -5.91 -8.61
CA GLU A 14 -8.58 -7.17 -8.14
C GLU A 14 -7.11 -6.96 -7.83
N GLN A 15 -6.64 -7.45 -6.68
CA GLN A 15 -5.31 -7.11 -6.16
C GLN A 15 -4.60 -8.37 -5.66
N HIS A 16 -3.36 -8.56 -6.11
CA HIS A 16 -2.40 -9.50 -5.55
C HIS A 16 -1.36 -8.73 -4.73
N TRP A 17 -1.08 -9.20 -3.52
CA TRP A 17 -0.15 -8.57 -2.61
C TRP A 17 1.09 -9.43 -2.40
N VAL A 18 2.25 -8.79 -2.35
CA VAL A 18 3.54 -9.44 -2.08
C VAL A 18 4.23 -8.71 -0.93
N ALA A 19 4.97 -9.46 -0.11
CA ALA A 19 5.83 -8.92 0.93
C ALA A 19 7.29 -9.09 0.51
N MET A 20 8.08 -8.02 0.63
CA MET A 20 9.49 -8.00 0.23
C MET A 20 10.35 -7.46 1.37
N ARG A 21 11.54 -8.05 1.57
CA ARG A 21 12.59 -7.49 2.44
C ARG A 21 13.41 -6.52 1.59
N PHE A 22 13.43 -5.26 1.99
CA PHE A 22 14.30 -4.27 1.39
C PHE A 22 15.73 -4.47 1.91
N THR A 23 16.70 -4.57 1.00
CA THR A 23 18.13 -4.81 1.31
C THR A 23 19.05 -3.71 0.79
N GLY A 24 18.49 -2.59 0.33
CA GLY A 24 19.22 -1.42 -0.15
C GLY A 24 19.34 -0.34 0.92
N GLU A 25 19.64 0.87 0.47
CA GLU A 25 19.70 2.07 1.30
C GLU A 25 18.46 2.96 1.06
N ASP A 26 18.11 3.80 2.04
CA ASP A 26 16.94 4.70 1.92
C ASP A 26 17.05 5.65 0.69
N SER A 27 18.27 5.96 0.25
CA SER A 27 18.58 6.73 -0.96
C SER A 27 18.16 6.05 -2.26
N ASP A 28 18.01 4.73 -2.26
CA ASP A 28 17.53 3.96 -3.42
C ASP A 28 16.01 4.15 -3.65
N ILE A 29 15.26 4.63 -2.63
CA ILE A 29 13.82 4.89 -2.74
C ILE A 29 13.59 6.26 -3.39
N ARG A 30 13.60 6.27 -4.73
CA ARG A 30 13.35 7.46 -5.55
C ARG A 30 11.91 7.59 -6.00
N LEU A 31 11.23 8.64 -5.54
CA LEU A 31 9.85 8.96 -5.93
C LEU A 31 9.76 9.86 -7.18
N ASP A 32 10.90 10.36 -7.65
CA ASP A 32 11.04 11.35 -8.74
C ASP A 32 11.54 10.71 -10.05
N ALA A 33 11.62 9.39 -10.12
CA ALA A 33 12.13 8.66 -11.27
C ALA A 33 11.17 8.66 -12.48
N ASP A 34 9.88 8.95 -12.26
CA ASP A 34 8.85 9.04 -13.31
C ASP A 34 8.44 10.52 -13.53
N GLN A 35 8.04 10.86 -14.76
CA GLN A 35 7.54 12.19 -15.11
C GLN A 35 6.20 12.53 -14.43
N ARG A 36 5.45 11.51 -14.01
CA ARG A 36 4.17 11.62 -13.29
C ARG A 36 4.23 10.80 -11.99
N PRO A 37 4.85 11.36 -10.94
CA PRO A 37 5.05 10.64 -9.69
C PRO A 37 3.70 10.32 -9.01
N GLU A 38 3.49 9.06 -8.65
CA GLU A 38 2.31 8.63 -7.88
C GLU A 38 2.41 9.08 -6.41
N PHE A 39 3.64 9.11 -5.87
CA PHE A 39 3.93 9.39 -4.48
C PHE A 39 4.78 10.66 -4.34
N LYS A 40 4.54 11.41 -3.27
CA LYS A 40 5.29 12.65 -2.95
C LYS A 40 6.25 12.52 -1.78
N ALA A 41 6.02 11.56 -0.91
CA ALA A 41 6.78 11.32 0.31
C ALA A 41 6.60 9.86 0.73
N TRP A 42 7.58 9.32 1.44
CA TRP A 42 7.55 7.99 2.02
C TRP A 42 8.16 8.02 3.43
N GLN A 43 7.86 7.01 4.22
CA GLN A 43 8.45 6.77 5.53
C GLN A 43 8.35 5.29 5.87
N TRP A 44 9.32 4.76 6.61
CA TRP A 44 9.20 3.45 7.24
C TRP A 44 8.22 3.51 8.41
N VAL A 45 7.30 2.55 8.48
CA VAL A 45 6.35 2.40 9.59
C VAL A 45 6.16 0.94 9.92
N ALA A 46 5.73 0.64 11.15
CA ALA A 46 5.29 -0.70 11.48
C ALA A 46 4.09 -1.10 10.59
N LEU A 47 4.05 -2.35 10.14
CA LEU A 47 2.98 -2.84 9.27
C LEU A 47 1.59 -2.61 9.90
N SER A 48 1.45 -2.77 11.22
CA SER A 48 0.22 -2.52 11.97
C SER A 48 -0.23 -1.06 11.98
N ASP A 49 0.71 -0.10 11.89
CA ASP A 49 0.40 1.33 11.88
C ASP A 49 -0.17 1.82 10.55
N THR A 50 -0.05 1.03 9.47
CA THR A 50 -0.58 1.39 8.15
C THR A 50 -2.09 1.64 8.15
N LEU A 51 -2.86 1.00 9.05
CA LEU A 51 -4.30 1.25 9.20
C LEU A 51 -4.64 2.66 9.66
N LYS A 52 -3.73 3.32 10.39
CA LYS A 52 -3.89 4.70 10.85
C LYS A 52 -3.60 5.72 9.75
N LEU A 53 -2.87 5.31 8.71
CA LEU A 53 -2.38 6.19 7.63
C LEU A 53 -3.17 6.02 6.34
N ILE A 54 -3.80 4.86 6.14
CA ILE A 54 -4.52 4.55 4.91
C ILE A 54 -5.86 5.27 4.80
N VAL A 55 -6.28 5.55 3.57
CA VAL A 55 -7.60 6.09 3.28
C VAL A 55 -8.72 5.15 3.75
N PRO A 56 -9.86 5.67 4.27
CA PRO A 56 -10.88 4.85 4.91
C PRO A 56 -11.41 3.69 4.05
N PHE A 57 -11.65 3.92 2.76
CA PHE A 57 -12.24 2.90 1.88
C PHE A 57 -11.29 1.72 1.57
N LYS A 58 -10.01 1.79 1.94
CA LYS A 58 -9.04 0.70 1.78
C LYS A 58 -8.73 -0.03 3.10
N GLN A 59 -9.33 0.39 4.23
CA GLN A 59 -9.01 -0.18 5.55
C GLN A 59 -9.24 -1.69 5.60
N ASP A 60 -10.37 -2.19 5.11
CA ASP A 60 -10.69 -3.63 5.11
C ASP A 60 -9.67 -4.45 4.32
N THR A 61 -9.21 -3.92 3.17
CA THR A 61 -8.15 -4.56 2.37
C THR A 61 -6.85 -4.60 3.15
N TYR A 62 -6.45 -3.49 3.78
CA TYR A 62 -5.20 -3.41 4.54
C TYR A 62 -5.22 -4.28 5.80
N GLN A 63 -6.36 -4.41 6.48
CA GLN A 63 -6.51 -5.34 7.60
C GLN A 63 -6.17 -6.79 7.19
N ARG A 64 -6.65 -7.22 6.02
CA ARG A 64 -6.34 -8.55 5.47
C ARG A 64 -4.86 -8.69 5.10
N VAL A 65 -4.28 -7.69 4.47
CA VAL A 65 -2.84 -7.67 4.12
C VAL A 65 -1.96 -7.77 5.36
N ILE A 66 -2.27 -7.02 6.41
CA ILE A 66 -1.55 -7.06 7.69
C ILE A 66 -1.67 -8.46 8.30
N ALA A 67 -2.87 -9.05 8.33
CA ALA A 67 -3.05 -10.40 8.85
C ALA A 67 -2.22 -11.43 8.07
N MET A 68 -2.25 -11.38 6.72
CA MET A 68 -1.50 -12.28 5.84
C MET A 68 0.02 -12.23 6.06
N PHE A 69 0.57 -11.06 6.40
CA PHE A 69 2.02 -10.86 6.50
C PHE A 69 2.52 -10.60 7.93
N SER A 70 1.66 -10.74 8.93
CA SER A 70 1.99 -10.46 10.34
C SER A 70 3.18 -11.29 10.84
N GLU A 71 3.27 -12.56 10.46
CA GLU A 71 4.40 -13.43 10.86
C GLU A 71 5.73 -13.03 10.22
N LEU A 72 5.70 -12.42 9.02
CA LEU A 72 6.91 -11.96 8.34
C LEU A 72 7.45 -10.68 8.98
N SER A 73 6.58 -9.79 9.47
CA SER A 73 7.00 -8.55 10.10
C SER A 73 7.66 -8.78 11.46
N LEU A 74 7.30 -9.85 12.17
CA LEU A 74 7.91 -10.23 13.46
C LEU A 74 9.31 -10.82 13.35
N ARG A 75 9.74 -11.21 12.14
CA ARG A 75 11.04 -11.86 11.88
C ARG A 75 12.03 -10.95 11.15
N ALA A 76 11.65 -9.70 10.90
CA ALA A 76 12.41 -8.73 10.11
C ALA A 76 13.40 -7.93 10.97
#